data_AF-A0A1A8MYF8-F1
#
_entry.id   AF-A0A1A8MYF8-F1
#
_cell.length_a   1.000
_cell.length_b   1.000
_cell.length_c   1.000
_cell.angle_alpha   90.00
_cell.angle_beta   90.00
_cell.angle_gamma   90.00
#
_symmetry.space_group_name_H-M   'P 1'
#
loop_
_entity.id
_entity.type
_entity.pdbx_description
1 polymer ?
#
loop_
_entity_poly.entity_id
_entity_poly.type
_entity_poly.pdbx_seq_one_letter_code
_entity_poly.pdbx_strand_id
1 'polypeptide(L)'
;MAKVSKIRKSKKKSEVAGSSSKKPPVVYDDEEEEDVCGAEEDVSSEEDDGEDERKRQKLLEAIGALGGKRKHALAERSEAAVHMSEFSMTADDEADLSDLIGTIEKTPAATAQTKKHLKNLQRSKNTVECPLSKQENERIQRDVAFQKAASEVSRWQSIITQNQRAEQLVFPLNQEPSGPKPIEQVVMGWEARTPLEKEIFSLLAANKQPILDAVLTPAEEASVKAMDLEQVKIRRAERQKARALQSYYEAKARRERKIKSKKYHKVQNKAKRKEFVKQFEELVKTDPAAALEELDKMERARMQERMSLKHQNSGKWAKSKAIMAKYDEGARKAMQQQLEVNKDLTQKLVTSLS
;
A
#
# COMPACT_ATOMS: atom_id res chain seq x y z
N MET A 1 42.20 35.82 -54.74
CA MET A 1 42.86 34.50 -54.67
C MET A 1 41.98 33.59 -53.81
N ALA A 2 40.92 32.99 -54.39
CA ALA A 2 40.87 31.69 -55.04
C ALA A 2 40.96 30.48 -54.06
N LYS A 3 39.77 29.92 -53.76
CA LYS A 3 39.36 28.49 -53.62
C LYS A 3 40.08 27.64 -52.51
N VAL A 4 39.46 26.76 -51.68
CA VAL A 4 38.43 25.72 -51.89
C VAL A 4 37.73 25.31 -50.56
N SER A 5 36.39 25.36 -50.58
CA SER A 5 35.30 24.52 -49.99
C SER A 5 35.26 23.96 -48.54
N LYS A 6 34.11 24.27 -47.89
CA LYS A 6 33.40 23.55 -46.81
C LYS A 6 32.86 22.18 -47.26
N ILE A 7 32.81 21.20 -46.34
CA ILE A 7 31.85 20.09 -46.39
C ILE A 7 31.01 20.11 -45.11
N ARG A 8 29.75 20.50 -45.26
CA ARG A 8 28.62 20.20 -44.37
C ARG A 8 27.95 18.94 -44.92
N LYS A 9 27.60 17.97 -44.08
CA LYS A 9 26.77 16.83 -44.51
C LYS A 9 25.39 16.92 -43.85
N SER A 10 24.44 17.33 -44.68
CA SER A 10 22.99 17.14 -44.54
C SER A 10 22.62 15.68 -44.72
N LYS A 11 21.54 15.21 -44.07
CA LYS A 11 20.78 14.05 -44.55
C LYS A 11 19.29 14.38 -44.62
N LYS A 12 18.80 14.34 -45.85
CA LYS A 12 17.45 14.58 -46.40
C LYS A 12 16.57 13.36 -46.08
N LYS A 13 15.43 13.53 -45.41
CA LYS A 13 14.04 13.42 -45.94
C LYS A 13 13.90 12.63 -47.25
N SER A 14 13.12 11.56 -47.21
CA SER A 14 12.43 10.93 -48.33
C SER A 14 10.93 11.11 -48.10
N GLU A 15 10.25 11.72 -49.07
CA GLU A 15 8.79 11.77 -49.20
C GLU A 15 8.28 10.48 -49.84
N VAL A 16 7.14 9.99 -49.36
CA VAL A 16 6.14 9.28 -50.18
C VAL A 16 4.76 9.81 -49.78
N ALA A 17 3.97 10.11 -50.81
CA ALA A 17 2.58 10.56 -50.83
C ALA A 17 1.68 9.83 -49.80
N GLY A 18 0.65 10.42 -49.21
CA GLY A 18 -0.29 11.39 -49.75
C GLY A 18 -1.62 10.68 -50.04
N SER A 19 -2.46 10.51 -49.02
CA SER A 19 -3.91 10.40 -49.22
C SER A 19 -4.66 11.00 -48.02
N SER A 20 -5.38 12.08 -48.34
CA SER A 20 -6.33 12.76 -47.48
C SER A 20 -7.73 12.29 -47.85
N SER A 21 -8.46 11.70 -46.92
CA SER A 21 -9.92 11.54 -46.97
C SER A 21 -10.47 12.09 -45.65
N LYS A 22 -10.89 13.35 -45.58
CA LYS A 22 -12.24 13.83 -45.91
C LYS A 22 -13.33 12.81 -45.53
N LYS A 23 -13.82 12.93 -44.29
CA LYS A 23 -15.21 12.60 -43.94
C LYS A 23 -16.11 13.57 -44.71
N PRO A 24 -17.18 13.09 -45.37
CA PRO A 24 -18.55 13.44 -44.94
C PRO A 24 -19.59 12.35 -45.39
N PRO A 25 -20.92 12.58 -45.44
CA PRO A 25 -21.86 12.92 -44.35
C PRO A 25 -23.21 12.11 -44.42
N VAL A 26 -24.06 12.25 -43.37
CA VAL A 26 -25.55 12.00 -43.30
C VAL A 26 -26.03 10.58 -43.66
N VAL A 27 -26.96 9.92 -42.94
CA VAL A 27 -28.40 10.18 -42.90
C VAL A 27 -29.02 9.50 -41.66
N TYR A 28 -29.98 10.21 -41.07
CA TYR A 28 -30.91 9.76 -40.03
C TYR A 28 -31.84 8.68 -40.59
N ASP A 29 -32.03 7.60 -39.85
CA ASP A 29 -33.34 6.95 -39.80
C ASP A 29 -33.74 6.86 -38.32
N ASP A 30 -34.89 7.46 -38.08
CA ASP A 30 -35.65 7.58 -36.85
C ASP A 30 -36.75 6.53 -36.99
N GLU A 31 -36.77 5.52 -36.12
CA GLU A 31 -37.98 4.71 -35.85
C GLU A 31 -37.78 3.83 -34.59
N GLU A 32 -38.52 4.23 -33.57
CA GLU A 32 -39.22 3.43 -32.55
C GLU A 32 -38.44 2.92 -31.30
N GLU A 33 -38.69 3.66 -30.22
CA GLU A 33 -39.04 3.19 -28.86
C GLU A 33 -39.10 1.67 -28.65
N GLU A 34 -38.32 1.16 -27.69
CA GLU A 34 -38.83 0.25 -26.67
C GLU A 34 -37.85 0.17 -25.48
N ASP A 35 -38.30 0.74 -24.36
CA ASP A 35 -37.75 0.62 -23.02
C ASP A 35 -37.98 -0.81 -22.52
N VAL A 36 -36.92 -1.60 -22.32
CA VAL A 36 -37.00 -2.88 -21.58
C VAL A 36 -35.84 -2.96 -20.59
N CYS A 37 -36.06 -2.36 -19.44
CA CYS A 37 -35.42 -2.72 -18.19
C CYS A 37 -35.86 -4.15 -17.78
N GLY A 38 -34.96 -5.13 -17.93
CA GLY A 38 -35.10 -6.45 -17.32
C GLY A 38 -34.86 -6.37 -15.82
N ALA A 39 -35.92 -6.08 -15.06
CA ALA A 39 -36.02 -6.35 -13.64
C ALA A 39 -37.09 -7.44 -13.47
N GLU A 40 -36.64 -8.68 -13.28
CA GLU A 40 -37.52 -9.80 -12.95
C GLU A 40 -38.06 -9.59 -11.53
N GLU A 41 -39.39 -9.68 -11.44
CA GLU A 41 -40.22 -9.58 -10.27
C GLU A 41 -39.95 -10.72 -9.27
N ASP A 42 -39.77 -10.38 -7.99
CA ASP A 42 -40.10 -11.29 -6.89
C ASP A 42 -41.39 -10.78 -6.26
N VAL A 43 -42.49 -11.40 -6.69
CA VAL A 43 -43.84 -11.25 -6.18
C VAL A 43 -43.95 -12.02 -4.86
N SER A 44 -43.66 -11.37 -3.75
CA SER A 44 -44.05 -11.88 -2.42
C SER A 44 -45.41 -11.30 -2.05
N SER A 45 -46.45 -12.02 -2.49
CA SER A 45 -47.83 -11.81 -2.07
C SER A 45 -47.98 -12.26 -0.62
N GLU A 46 -48.14 -11.29 0.26
CA GLU A 46 -48.31 -11.44 1.70
C GLU A 46 -49.79 -11.70 2.01
N GLU A 47 -50.27 -12.93 1.81
CA GLU A 47 -51.55 -13.41 2.35
C GLU A 47 -51.47 -14.93 2.62
N ASP A 48 -51.38 -15.32 3.90
CA ASP A 48 -52.10 -16.45 4.55
C ASP A 48 -51.39 -16.95 5.82
N ASP A 49 -51.27 -16.09 6.85
CA ASP A 49 -50.76 -16.49 8.18
C ASP A 49 -51.91 -17.01 9.09
N GLY A 50 -53.14 -17.12 8.55
CA GLY A 50 -54.34 -17.51 9.28
C GLY A 50 -54.63 -19.01 9.24
N GLU A 51 -54.20 -19.70 8.18
CA GLU A 51 -54.34 -21.16 8.10
C GLU A 51 -53.34 -21.91 8.99
N ASP A 52 -52.13 -21.39 9.16
CA ASP A 52 -51.05 -22.10 9.88
C ASP A 52 -51.31 -22.20 11.39
N GLU A 53 -51.93 -21.20 12.01
CA GLU A 53 -52.34 -21.28 13.42
C GLU A 53 -53.50 -22.28 13.62
N ARG A 54 -54.40 -22.43 12.63
CA ARG A 54 -55.47 -23.44 12.65
C ARG A 54 -54.93 -24.86 12.43
N LYS A 55 -53.95 -25.02 11.54
CA LYS A 55 -53.22 -26.29 11.32
C LYS A 55 -52.45 -26.67 12.58
N ARG A 56 -51.82 -25.71 13.26
CA ARG A 56 -51.11 -25.88 14.53
C ARG A 56 -52.04 -26.31 15.68
N GLN A 57 -53.23 -25.72 15.79
CA GLN A 57 -54.24 -26.13 16.77
C GLN A 57 -54.75 -27.56 16.50
N LYS A 58 -55.03 -27.90 15.23
CA LYS A 58 -55.39 -29.27 14.84
C LYS A 58 -54.26 -30.28 15.12
N LEU A 59 -53.00 -29.89 14.96
CA LEU A 59 -51.85 -30.73 15.30
C LEU A 59 -51.78 -30.97 16.82
N LEU A 60 -51.97 -29.94 17.65
CA LEU A 60 -51.98 -30.07 19.11
C LEU A 60 -53.14 -30.94 19.60
N GLU A 61 -54.31 -30.81 18.99
CA GLU A 61 -55.48 -31.65 19.27
C GLU A 61 -55.23 -33.11 18.87
N ALA A 62 -54.64 -33.36 17.70
CA ALA A 62 -54.26 -34.70 17.23
C ALA A 62 -53.19 -35.35 18.13
N ILE A 63 -52.17 -34.59 18.57
CA ILE A 63 -51.18 -35.06 19.55
C ILE A 63 -51.84 -35.37 20.89
N GLY A 64 -52.81 -34.53 21.32
CA GLY A 64 -53.62 -34.78 22.51
C GLY A 64 -54.49 -36.04 22.44
N ALA A 65 -54.97 -36.40 21.25
CA ALA A 65 -55.79 -37.57 20.97
C ALA A 65 -54.97 -38.87 20.80
N LEU A 66 -53.71 -38.80 20.35
CA LEU A 66 -52.81 -39.95 20.28
C LEU A 66 -52.33 -40.42 21.67
N GLY A 67 -52.42 -39.57 22.69
CA GLY A 67 -52.05 -39.89 24.07
C GLY A 67 -53.05 -40.81 24.75
N GLY A 68 -53.06 -42.09 24.38
CA GLY A 68 -53.83 -43.13 25.04
C GLY A 68 -53.53 -43.22 26.54
N LYS A 69 -54.55 -42.94 27.35
CA LYS A 69 -54.60 -43.00 28.83
C LYS A 69 -53.85 -41.87 29.55
N ARG A 70 -54.48 -40.71 29.68
CA ARG A 70 -54.21 -39.79 30.78
C ARG A 70 -55.19 -40.05 31.93
N LYS A 71 -54.64 -40.22 33.13
CA LYS A 71 -55.38 -40.17 34.39
C LYS A 71 -56.24 -38.91 34.38
N HIS A 72 -57.50 -39.01 34.81
CA HIS A 72 -58.35 -37.83 34.99
C HIS A 72 -57.58 -36.80 35.82
N ALA A 73 -57.41 -35.59 35.29
CA ALA A 73 -56.96 -34.47 36.09
C ALA A 73 -57.99 -34.32 37.22
N LEU A 74 -57.56 -34.49 38.47
CA LEU A 74 -58.38 -34.15 39.61
C LEU A 74 -58.73 -32.68 39.47
N ALA A 75 -60.01 -32.35 39.63
CA ALA A 75 -60.46 -30.97 39.63
C ALA A 75 -59.81 -30.26 40.82
N GLU A 76 -58.72 -29.56 40.56
CA GLU A 76 -58.10 -28.65 41.51
C GLU A 76 -59.08 -27.48 41.70
N ARG A 77 -59.68 -27.42 42.89
CA ARG A 77 -60.36 -26.21 43.36
C ARG A 77 -59.27 -25.18 43.63
N SER A 78 -59.22 -24.14 42.82
CA SER A 78 -58.42 -22.95 43.08
C SER A 78 -59.03 -22.20 44.29
N GLU A 79 -58.58 -22.53 45.49
CA GLU A 79 -58.74 -21.61 46.62
C GLU A 79 -57.61 -20.59 46.54
N ALA A 80 -57.97 -19.30 46.64
CA ALA A 80 -57.01 -18.20 46.60
C ALA A 80 -56.20 -18.15 47.90
N ALA A 81 -55.15 -18.96 47.98
CA ALA A 81 -54.07 -18.78 48.96
C ALA A 81 -53.08 -17.75 48.39
N VAL A 82 -52.80 -16.71 49.17
CA VAL A 82 -52.08 -15.52 48.68
C VAL A 82 -50.68 -15.84 48.16
N HIS A 83 -49.92 -16.80 48.72
CA HIS A 83 -48.63 -17.24 48.17
C HIS A 83 -48.42 -18.76 48.37
N MET A 84 -48.02 -19.48 47.32
CA MET A 84 -47.57 -20.87 47.39
C MET A 84 -46.11 -20.97 46.95
N SER A 85 -45.24 -21.41 47.86
CA SER A 85 -43.89 -21.89 47.59
C SER A 85 -43.75 -23.24 48.29
N GLU A 86 -43.38 -24.29 47.54
CA GLU A 86 -43.23 -25.67 48.06
C GLU A 86 -42.16 -25.79 49.17
N PHE A 87 -41.36 -24.73 49.37
CA PHE A 87 -40.29 -24.68 50.36
C PHE A 87 -40.55 -23.70 51.52
N SER A 88 -41.80 -23.31 51.78
CA SER A 88 -42.17 -22.45 52.93
C SER A 88 -41.42 -21.10 53.01
N MET A 89 -40.79 -20.64 51.93
CA MET A 89 -40.08 -19.37 51.91
C MET A 89 -41.05 -18.29 51.44
N THR A 90 -41.35 -17.34 52.33
CA THR A 90 -42.00 -16.07 51.98
C THR A 90 -41.03 -15.26 51.13
N ALA A 91 -41.49 -14.72 50.00
CA ALA A 91 -40.66 -14.05 48.99
C ALA A 91 -40.03 -12.71 49.44
N ASP A 92 -40.20 -12.33 50.71
CA ASP A 92 -39.74 -11.04 51.25
C ASP A 92 -38.29 -11.08 51.77
N ASP A 93 -37.66 -12.25 51.82
CA ASP A 93 -36.26 -12.40 52.25
C ASP A 93 -35.32 -12.51 51.04
N GLU A 94 -34.88 -11.38 50.52
CA GLU A 94 -33.84 -11.27 49.48
C GLU A 94 -32.50 -11.75 50.07
N ALA A 95 -32.18 -13.03 49.90
CA ALA A 95 -30.95 -13.61 50.43
C ALA A 95 -29.73 -13.15 49.61
N ASP A 96 -28.95 -12.23 50.17
CA ASP A 96 -27.69 -11.78 49.58
C ASP A 96 -26.68 -12.92 49.47
N LEU A 97 -26.05 -13.06 48.29
CA LEU A 97 -24.98 -14.04 48.04
C LEU A 97 -23.82 -13.92 49.04
N SER A 98 -23.60 -12.72 49.59
CA SER A 98 -22.60 -12.44 50.61
C SER A 98 -22.89 -13.16 51.94
N ASP A 99 -24.16 -13.27 52.32
CA ASP A 99 -24.59 -13.95 53.54
C ASP A 99 -24.51 -15.49 53.39
N LEU A 100 -24.85 -15.99 52.20
CA LEU A 100 -24.69 -17.40 51.85
C LEU A 100 -23.21 -17.84 51.82
N ILE A 101 -22.31 -16.96 51.39
CA ILE A 101 -20.86 -17.19 51.46
C ILE A 101 -20.38 -17.21 52.92
N GLY A 102 -20.86 -16.28 53.74
CA GLY A 102 -20.50 -16.18 55.16
C GLY A 102 -20.93 -17.39 55.99
N THR A 103 -22.09 -17.98 55.69
CA THR A 103 -22.59 -19.20 56.35
C THR A 103 -21.85 -20.47 55.88
N ILE A 104 -21.48 -20.55 54.61
CA ILE A 104 -20.70 -21.66 54.03
C ILE A 104 -19.24 -21.65 54.47
N GLU A 105 -18.66 -20.49 54.75
CA GLU A 105 -17.30 -20.40 55.30
C GLU A 105 -17.22 -20.91 56.75
N LYS A 106 -18.29 -20.70 57.53
CA LYS A 106 -18.42 -21.15 58.93
C LYS A 106 -18.78 -22.63 59.09
N THR A 107 -19.30 -23.27 58.05
CA THR A 107 -19.65 -24.70 58.07
C THR A 107 -18.48 -25.58 57.58
N PRO A 108 -18.01 -26.54 58.40
CA PRO A 108 -16.87 -27.40 58.04
C PRO A 108 -17.25 -28.53 57.06
N ALA A 109 -18.55 -28.79 56.86
CA ALA A 109 -19.07 -29.81 55.94
C ALA A 109 -19.14 -29.36 54.47
N ALA A 110 -18.89 -28.08 54.17
CA ALA A 110 -18.97 -27.54 52.82
C ALA A 110 -17.70 -27.84 52.00
N THR A 111 -17.88 -28.43 50.82
CA THR A 111 -16.77 -28.84 49.93
C THR A 111 -16.00 -27.64 49.37
N ALA A 112 -14.69 -27.78 49.16
CA ALA A 112 -13.87 -26.69 48.64
C ALA A 112 -14.29 -26.20 47.24
N GLN A 113 -15.03 -27.01 46.48
CA GLN A 113 -15.55 -26.65 45.16
C GLN A 113 -16.75 -25.69 45.24
N THR A 114 -17.69 -25.89 46.18
CA THR A 114 -18.83 -24.99 46.36
C THR A 114 -18.38 -23.61 46.84
N LYS A 115 -17.37 -23.55 47.73
CA LYS A 115 -16.73 -22.30 48.14
C LYS A 115 -16.10 -21.54 46.97
N LYS A 116 -15.48 -22.25 46.02
CA LYS A 116 -14.91 -21.64 44.80
C LYS A 116 -16.00 -21.16 43.85
N HIS A 117 -17.08 -21.91 43.66
CA HIS A 117 -18.19 -21.52 42.78
C HIS A 117 -18.92 -20.28 43.29
N LEU A 118 -19.21 -20.19 44.59
CA LEU A 118 -19.83 -19.00 45.17
C LEU A 118 -18.93 -17.75 45.09
N LYS A 119 -17.61 -17.90 45.33
CA LYS A 119 -16.65 -16.79 45.15
C LYS A 119 -16.52 -16.36 43.69
N ASN A 120 -16.65 -17.29 42.75
CA ASN A 120 -16.69 -16.95 41.32
C ASN A 120 -17.99 -16.25 40.95
N LEU A 121 -19.13 -16.69 41.49
CA LEU A 121 -20.45 -16.06 41.29
C LEU A 121 -20.48 -14.63 41.83
N GLN A 122 -19.91 -14.40 43.01
CA GLN A 122 -19.76 -13.06 43.61
C GLN A 122 -18.89 -12.13 42.75
N ARG A 123 -17.92 -12.68 42.02
CA ARG A 123 -17.03 -11.93 41.12
C ARG A 123 -17.66 -11.70 39.74
N SER A 124 -18.46 -12.63 39.25
CA SER A 124 -19.15 -12.52 37.97
C SER A 124 -20.46 -11.74 38.15
N LYS A 125 -20.40 -10.42 37.99
CA LYS A 125 -21.59 -9.55 37.91
C LYS A 125 -22.30 -9.61 36.55
N ASN A 126 -21.91 -10.55 35.69
CA ASN A 126 -22.46 -10.72 34.36
C ASN A 126 -23.78 -11.49 34.46
N THR A 127 -24.78 -10.88 35.06
CA THR A 127 -26.17 -11.32 34.97
C THR A 127 -26.73 -10.86 33.62
N VAL A 128 -27.48 -11.73 32.94
CA VAL A 128 -28.19 -11.33 31.72
C VAL A 128 -29.30 -10.38 32.16
N GLU A 129 -29.23 -9.13 31.71
CA GLU A 129 -30.26 -8.13 31.97
C GLU A 129 -31.59 -8.57 31.35
N CYS A 130 -32.70 -8.13 31.97
CA CYS A 130 -34.02 -8.37 31.41
C CYS A 130 -34.06 -7.81 29.97
N PRO A 131 -34.46 -8.61 28.96
CA PRO A 131 -34.48 -8.13 27.59
C PRO A 131 -35.42 -6.93 27.48
N LEU A 132 -34.92 -5.85 26.87
CA LEU A 132 -35.71 -4.66 26.59
C LEU A 132 -36.87 -4.95 25.64
N SER A 133 -37.81 -4.00 25.52
CA SER A 133 -38.88 -4.10 24.53
C SER A 133 -38.30 -4.24 23.11
N LYS A 134 -39.00 -4.95 22.22
CA LYS A 134 -38.56 -5.13 20.82
C LYS A 134 -38.22 -3.81 20.14
N GLN A 135 -39.06 -2.79 20.34
CA GLN A 135 -38.88 -1.45 19.76
C GLN A 135 -37.60 -0.76 20.25
N GLU A 136 -37.25 -0.95 21.52
CA GLU A 136 -36.05 -0.37 22.13
C GLU A 136 -34.80 -1.10 21.62
N ASN A 137 -34.85 -2.44 21.54
CA ASN A 137 -33.77 -3.24 20.97
C ASN A 137 -33.51 -2.90 19.51
N GLU A 138 -34.55 -2.79 18.68
CA GLU A 138 -34.43 -2.37 17.28
C GLU A 138 -33.85 -0.96 17.16
N ARG A 139 -34.23 -0.04 18.06
CA ARG A 139 -33.64 1.30 18.10
C ARG A 139 -32.14 1.26 18.40
N ILE A 140 -31.73 0.51 19.42
CA ILE A 140 -30.32 0.34 19.79
C ILE A 140 -29.55 -0.33 18.64
N GLN A 141 -30.11 -1.36 18.02
CA GLN A 141 -29.48 -2.03 16.87
C GLN A 141 -29.28 -1.07 15.70
N ARG A 142 -30.28 -0.23 15.38
CA ARG A 142 -30.15 0.81 14.35
C ARG A 142 -29.09 1.84 14.70
N ASP A 143 -29.02 2.28 15.95
CA ASP A 143 -28.01 3.25 16.39
C ASP A 143 -26.59 2.66 16.28
N VAL A 144 -26.41 1.39 16.68
CA VAL A 144 -25.13 0.68 16.54
C VAL A 144 -24.77 0.47 15.07
N ALA A 145 -25.73 0.07 14.24
CA ALA A 145 -25.52 -0.08 12.80
C ALA A 145 -25.14 1.27 12.14
N PHE A 146 -25.80 2.36 12.53
CA PHE A 146 -25.47 3.70 12.07
C PHE A 146 -24.05 4.11 12.46
N GLN A 147 -23.63 3.88 13.71
CA GLN A 147 -22.26 4.18 14.14
C GLN A 147 -21.21 3.41 13.33
N LYS A 148 -21.46 2.13 13.05
CA LYS A 148 -20.58 1.31 12.20
C LYS A 148 -20.52 1.87 10.79
N ALA A 149 -21.66 2.10 10.14
CA ALA A 149 -21.73 2.66 8.80
C ALA A 149 -21.07 4.06 8.72
N ALA A 150 -21.31 4.93 9.70
CA ALA A 150 -20.69 6.24 9.79
C ALA A 150 -19.15 6.15 9.89
N SER A 151 -18.64 5.17 10.66
CA SER A 151 -17.20 4.93 10.75
C SER A 151 -16.59 4.47 9.42
N GLU A 152 -17.32 3.69 8.61
CA GLU A 152 -16.88 3.24 7.29
C GLU A 152 -16.91 4.37 6.26
N VAL A 153 -17.98 5.16 6.24
CA VAL A 153 -18.10 6.35 5.39
C VAL A 153 -17.03 7.39 5.74
N SER A 154 -16.68 7.54 7.02
CA SER A 154 -15.61 8.45 7.46
C SER A 154 -14.25 8.12 6.84
N ARG A 155 -13.97 6.85 6.51
CA ARG A 155 -12.71 6.45 5.82
C ARG A 155 -12.56 7.14 4.46
N TRP A 156 -13.67 7.47 3.79
CA TRP A 156 -13.70 8.12 2.48
C TRP A 156 -13.56 9.65 2.55
N GLN A 157 -13.62 10.26 3.75
CA GLN A 157 -13.54 11.71 3.92
C GLN A 157 -12.24 12.30 3.37
N SER A 158 -11.12 11.58 3.46
CA SER A 158 -9.83 12.03 2.95
C SER A 158 -9.84 12.21 1.43
N ILE A 159 -10.38 11.22 0.71
CA ILE A 159 -10.51 11.23 -0.75
C ILE A 159 -11.51 12.30 -1.19
N ILE A 160 -12.63 12.45 -0.48
CA ILE A 160 -13.63 13.49 -0.76
C ILE A 160 -13.00 14.88 -0.60
N THR A 161 -12.26 15.11 0.50
CA THR A 161 -11.58 16.38 0.76
C THR A 161 -10.51 16.67 -0.30
N GLN A 162 -9.76 15.65 -0.72
CA GLN A 162 -8.78 15.78 -1.79
C GLN A 162 -9.45 16.15 -3.12
N ASN A 163 -10.58 15.51 -3.46
CA ASN A 163 -11.33 15.81 -4.68
C ASN A 163 -11.97 17.21 -4.64
N GLN A 164 -12.45 17.67 -3.48
CA GLN A 164 -12.98 19.03 -3.31
C GLN A 164 -11.89 20.11 -3.41
N ARG A 165 -10.66 19.79 -2.98
CA ARG A 165 -9.50 20.70 -3.07
C ARG A 165 -8.83 20.70 -4.44
N ALA A 166 -9.11 19.70 -5.29
CA ALA A 166 -8.52 19.61 -6.60
C ALA A 166 -9.10 20.70 -7.52
N GLU A 167 -8.25 21.46 -8.19
CA GLU A 167 -8.67 22.51 -9.15
C GLU A 167 -9.36 21.92 -10.39
N GLN A 168 -8.96 20.71 -10.80
CA GLN A 168 -9.53 19.99 -11.93
C GLN A 168 -9.65 18.50 -11.60
N LEU A 169 -10.83 17.93 -11.88
CA LEU A 169 -11.08 16.49 -11.88
C LEU A 169 -11.20 16.02 -13.33
N VAL A 170 -10.45 14.97 -13.69
CA VAL A 170 -10.50 14.37 -15.04
C VAL A 170 -11.18 13.01 -14.92
N PHE A 171 -12.29 12.84 -15.63
CA PHE A 171 -13.02 11.58 -15.68
C PHE A 171 -12.76 10.86 -17.02
N PRO A 172 -12.70 9.50 -17.03
CA PRO A 172 -12.98 8.60 -15.91
C PRO A 172 -11.85 8.59 -14.86
N LEU A 173 -12.23 8.54 -13.57
CA LEU A 173 -11.30 8.65 -12.44
C LEU A 173 -10.46 7.37 -12.26
N ASN A 174 -11.09 6.21 -12.49
CA ASN A 174 -10.46 4.90 -12.46
C ASN A 174 -10.03 4.53 -13.89
N GLN A 175 -8.98 5.16 -14.39
CA GLN A 175 -8.42 4.78 -15.69
C GLN A 175 -7.72 3.43 -15.55
N GLU A 176 -8.05 2.48 -16.43
CA GLU A 176 -7.21 1.29 -16.58
C GLU A 176 -5.79 1.74 -16.89
N PRO A 177 -4.77 1.06 -16.34
CA PRO A 177 -3.39 1.47 -16.52
C PRO A 177 -3.09 1.56 -18.02
N SER A 178 -2.86 2.77 -18.51
CA SER A 178 -2.50 3.03 -19.91
C SER A 178 -1.05 2.60 -20.12
N GLY A 179 -0.85 1.29 -20.31
CA GLY A 179 0.46 0.70 -20.51
C GLY A 179 0.37 -0.66 -21.19
N PRO A 180 1.47 -1.14 -21.80
CA PRO A 180 1.52 -2.49 -22.31
C PRO A 180 1.24 -3.46 -21.16
N LYS A 181 0.25 -4.35 -21.34
CA LYS A 181 -0.09 -5.38 -20.36
C LYS A 181 1.17 -6.20 -20.02
N PRO A 182 1.37 -6.59 -18.75
CA PRO A 182 2.47 -7.49 -18.39
C PRO A 182 2.53 -8.66 -19.35
N ILE A 183 3.73 -9.04 -19.77
CA ILE A 183 3.94 -10.11 -20.78
C ILE A 183 3.21 -11.39 -20.38
N GLU A 184 3.12 -11.68 -19.07
CA GLU A 184 2.36 -12.78 -18.50
C GLU A 184 0.88 -12.77 -18.93
N GLN A 185 0.19 -11.63 -18.86
CA GLN A 185 -1.21 -11.53 -19.30
C GLN A 185 -1.35 -11.68 -20.83
N VAL A 186 -0.33 -11.25 -21.59
CA VAL A 186 -0.32 -11.39 -23.06
C VAL A 186 -0.12 -12.85 -23.47
N VAL A 187 0.73 -13.58 -22.76
CA VAL A 187 1.01 -15.01 -23.01
C VAL A 187 -0.18 -15.87 -22.60
N MET A 188 -0.85 -15.55 -21.49
CA MET A 188 -2.02 -16.32 -21.02
C MET A 188 -3.25 -16.18 -21.93
N GLY A 189 -3.36 -15.09 -22.71
CA GLY A 189 -4.43 -14.88 -23.69
C GLY A 189 -4.04 -15.22 -25.13
N TRP A 190 -2.90 -15.88 -25.35
CA TRP A 190 -2.46 -16.26 -26.69
C TRP A 190 -3.11 -17.57 -27.13
N GLU A 191 -3.80 -17.53 -28.26
CA GLU A 191 -4.46 -18.67 -28.89
C GLU A 191 -4.04 -18.78 -30.36
N ALA A 192 -3.96 -20.01 -30.88
CA ALA A 192 -3.71 -20.30 -32.29
C ALA A 192 -4.90 -19.81 -33.15
N ARG A 193 -4.67 -18.81 -34.01
CA ARG A 193 -5.75 -18.20 -34.82
C ARG A 193 -5.83 -18.81 -36.20
N THR A 194 -4.69 -19.10 -36.82
CA THR A 194 -4.65 -19.62 -38.20
C THR A 194 -4.88 -21.14 -38.24
N PRO A 195 -5.45 -21.70 -39.32
CA PRO A 195 -5.68 -23.15 -39.43
C PRO A 195 -4.36 -23.93 -39.30
N LEU A 196 -3.29 -23.40 -39.88
CA LEU A 196 -1.94 -23.96 -39.77
C LEU A 196 -1.41 -23.92 -38.33
N GLU A 197 -1.60 -22.83 -37.58
CA GLU A 197 -1.21 -22.77 -36.16
C GLU A 197 -1.99 -23.79 -35.32
N LYS A 198 -3.28 -23.99 -35.61
CA LYS A 198 -4.12 -24.97 -34.90
C LYS A 198 -3.68 -26.40 -35.19
N GLU A 199 -3.32 -26.71 -36.43
CA GLU A 199 -2.75 -28.01 -36.83
C GLU A 199 -1.39 -28.24 -36.18
N ILE A 200 -0.52 -27.24 -36.16
CA ILE A 200 0.78 -27.36 -35.50
C ILE A 200 0.61 -27.57 -33.99
N PHE A 201 -0.28 -26.81 -33.35
CA PHE A 201 -0.52 -26.94 -31.92
C PHE A 201 -1.19 -28.28 -31.56
N SER A 202 -2.12 -28.77 -32.38
CA SER A 202 -2.74 -30.08 -32.17
C SER A 202 -1.72 -31.21 -32.32
N LEU A 203 -0.81 -31.13 -33.30
CA LEU A 203 0.29 -32.07 -33.48
C LEU A 203 1.30 -32.04 -32.32
N LEU A 204 1.62 -30.84 -31.80
CA LEU A 204 2.51 -30.66 -30.65
C LEU A 204 1.89 -31.21 -29.36
N ALA A 205 0.60 -30.94 -29.13
CA ALA A 205 -0.14 -31.45 -27.98
C ALA A 205 -0.30 -32.97 -28.03
N ALA A 206 -0.60 -33.53 -29.21
CA ALA A 206 -0.77 -34.97 -29.41
C ALA A 206 0.53 -35.75 -29.16
N ASN A 207 1.68 -35.21 -29.59
CA ASN A 207 2.96 -35.87 -29.39
C ASN A 207 3.54 -35.71 -27.98
N LYS A 208 2.92 -34.91 -27.09
CA LYS A 208 3.41 -34.61 -25.73
C LYS A 208 4.93 -34.39 -25.70
N GLN A 209 5.47 -33.71 -26.72
CA GLN A 209 6.91 -33.68 -26.88
C GLN A 209 7.52 -32.97 -25.68
N PRO A 210 8.46 -33.58 -24.96
CA PRO A 210 9.36 -32.78 -24.16
C PRO A 210 10.04 -31.81 -25.12
N ILE A 211 10.07 -30.52 -24.79
CA ILE A 211 10.70 -29.44 -25.58
C ILE A 211 12.23 -29.68 -25.75
N LEU A 212 12.74 -30.84 -25.30
CA LEU A 212 14.14 -31.18 -25.06
C LEU A 212 14.56 -32.52 -25.68
N ASP A 213 14.00 -32.94 -26.82
CA ASP A 213 14.73 -33.89 -27.67
C ASP A 213 15.57 -33.12 -28.68
N ALA A 214 16.89 -33.39 -28.67
CA ALA A 214 17.82 -32.75 -29.58
C ALA A 214 17.54 -33.23 -31.00
N VAL A 215 16.97 -32.33 -31.81
CA VAL A 215 16.53 -32.55 -33.20
C VAL A 215 17.65 -33.01 -34.13
N LEU A 216 18.93 -32.94 -33.72
CA LEU A 216 20.09 -33.24 -34.54
C LEU A 216 20.89 -34.44 -34.00
N THR A 217 21.32 -35.30 -34.91
CA THR A 217 22.28 -36.37 -34.61
C THR A 217 23.65 -35.77 -34.21
N PRO A 218 24.49 -36.45 -33.42
CA PRO A 218 25.78 -35.90 -32.96
C PRO A 218 26.74 -35.53 -34.11
N ALA A 219 26.60 -36.14 -35.29
CA ALA A 219 27.34 -35.78 -36.49
C ALA A 219 26.81 -34.48 -37.13
N GLU A 220 25.49 -34.28 -37.14
CA GLU A 220 24.87 -33.03 -37.59
C GLU A 220 25.09 -31.90 -36.58
N GLU A 221 25.11 -32.19 -35.29
CA GLU A 221 25.55 -31.22 -34.29
C GLU A 221 27.00 -30.82 -34.51
N ALA A 222 27.88 -31.75 -34.89
CA ALA A 222 29.27 -31.46 -35.17
C ALA A 222 29.43 -30.60 -36.45
N SER A 223 28.60 -30.81 -37.48
CA SER A 223 28.59 -29.98 -38.69
C SER A 223 27.93 -28.61 -38.47
N VAL A 224 26.91 -28.51 -37.62
CA VAL A 224 26.33 -27.24 -37.17
C VAL A 224 27.24 -26.52 -36.18
N LYS A 225 28.01 -27.25 -35.36
CA LYS A 225 29.09 -26.72 -34.50
C LYS A 225 30.30 -26.27 -35.33
N ALA A 226 30.54 -26.86 -36.51
CA ALA A 226 31.46 -26.33 -37.50
C ALA A 226 30.86 -25.05 -38.10
N MET A 227 31.06 -23.96 -37.36
CA MET A 227 30.37 -22.67 -37.52
C MET A 227 30.28 -22.18 -38.97
N ASP A 228 29.04 -22.04 -39.46
CA ASP A 228 28.74 -21.31 -40.68
C ASP A 228 29.01 -19.80 -40.51
N LEU A 229 29.40 -19.11 -41.59
CA LEU A 229 29.81 -17.69 -41.57
C LEU A 229 28.70 -16.78 -41.01
N GLU A 230 27.44 -17.12 -41.25
CA GLU A 230 26.29 -16.38 -40.75
C GLU A 230 26.13 -16.52 -39.24
N GLN A 231 26.30 -17.74 -38.72
CA GLN A 231 26.26 -18.01 -37.28
C GLN A 231 27.42 -17.35 -36.54
N VAL A 232 28.63 -17.29 -37.13
CA VAL A 232 29.76 -16.53 -36.58
C VAL A 232 29.43 -15.04 -36.47
N LYS A 233 28.78 -14.47 -37.48
CA LYS A 233 28.36 -13.05 -37.47
C LYS A 233 27.32 -12.79 -36.39
N ILE A 234 26.33 -13.66 -36.24
CA ILE A 234 25.30 -13.56 -35.20
C ILE A 234 25.94 -13.64 -33.81
N ARG A 235 26.76 -14.66 -33.52
CA ARG A 235 27.44 -14.80 -32.22
C ARG A 235 28.39 -13.64 -31.94
N ARG A 236 29.04 -13.08 -32.96
CA ARG A 236 29.86 -11.88 -32.82
C ARG A 236 29.01 -10.66 -32.45
N ALA A 237 27.86 -10.47 -33.10
CA ALA A 237 26.92 -9.40 -32.79
C ALA A 237 26.34 -9.54 -31.37
N GLU A 238 25.96 -10.75 -30.97
CA GLU A 238 25.50 -11.06 -29.61
C GLU A 238 26.59 -10.76 -28.57
N ARG A 239 27.82 -11.20 -28.82
CA ARG A 239 28.96 -10.92 -27.92
C ARG A 239 29.26 -9.43 -27.82
N GLN A 240 29.14 -8.70 -28.93
CA GLN A 240 29.29 -7.23 -28.93
C GLN A 240 28.17 -6.57 -28.12
N LYS A 241 26.92 -7.00 -28.27
CA LYS A 241 25.78 -6.53 -27.47
C LYS A 241 26.01 -6.82 -25.98
N ALA A 242 26.41 -8.04 -25.62
CA ALA A 242 26.69 -8.43 -24.24
C ALA A 242 27.82 -7.58 -23.63
N ARG A 243 28.92 -7.37 -24.36
CA ARG A 243 30.02 -6.50 -23.92
C ARG A 243 29.57 -5.05 -23.71
N ALA A 244 28.74 -4.52 -24.62
CA ALA A 244 28.21 -3.16 -24.49
C ALA A 244 27.29 -3.04 -23.27
N LEU A 245 26.39 -4.00 -23.05
CA LEU A 245 25.51 -4.05 -21.88
C LEU A 245 26.33 -4.08 -20.59
N GLN A 246 27.30 -5.00 -20.48
CA GLN A 246 28.20 -5.09 -19.32
C GLN A 246 28.91 -3.76 -19.08
N SER A 247 29.47 -3.14 -20.13
CA SER A 247 30.12 -1.82 -20.03
C SER A 247 29.18 -0.74 -19.49
N TYR A 248 27.91 -0.72 -19.92
CA TYR A 248 26.93 0.24 -19.39
C TYR A 248 26.59 -0.01 -17.93
N TYR A 249 26.39 -1.28 -17.54
CA TYR A 249 26.18 -1.65 -16.15
C TYR A 249 27.37 -1.26 -15.27
N GLU A 250 28.59 -1.54 -15.72
CA GLU A 250 29.79 -1.12 -15.00
C GLU A 250 29.91 0.40 -14.90
N ALA A 251 29.63 1.14 -15.98
CA ALA A 251 29.67 2.60 -15.97
C ALA A 251 28.62 3.18 -14.99
N LYS A 252 27.41 2.61 -14.97
CA LYS A 252 26.36 2.96 -14.01
C LYS A 252 26.80 2.65 -12.59
N ALA A 253 27.32 1.45 -12.32
CA ALA A 253 27.81 1.05 -11.01
C ALA A 253 28.99 1.93 -10.53
N ARG A 254 29.95 2.25 -11.40
CA ARG A 254 31.05 3.20 -11.10
C ARG A 254 30.51 4.59 -10.77
N ARG A 255 29.49 5.07 -11.50
CA ARG A 255 28.83 6.36 -11.24
C ARG A 255 28.10 6.33 -9.89
N GLU A 256 27.33 5.30 -9.60
CA GLU A 256 26.63 5.13 -8.34
C GLU A 256 27.60 5.04 -7.16
N ARG A 257 28.71 4.29 -7.28
CA ARG A 257 29.77 4.23 -6.27
C ARG A 257 30.37 5.62 -6.00
N LYS A 258 30.64 6.40 -7.06
CA LYS A 258 31.10 7.79 -6.92
C LYS A 258 30.06 8.68 -6.26
N ILE A 259 28.77 8.55 -6.60
CA ILE A 259 27.68 9.30 -5.97
C ILE A 259 27.59 8.96 -4.48
N LYS A 260 27.59 7.68 -4.13
CA LYS A 260 27.52 7.20 -2.74
C LYS A 260 28.74 7.64 -1.93
N SER A 261 29.96 7.48 -2.46
CA SER A 261 31.20 7.95 -1.81
C SER A 261 31.21 9.48 -1.61
N LYS A 262 30.84 10.26 -2.64
CA LYS A 262 30.74 11.73 -2.51
C LYS A 262 29.68 12.15 -1.49
N LYS A 263 28.52 11.49 -1.51
CA LYS A 263 27.43 11.77 -0.56
C LYS A 263 27.86 11.39 0.87
N TYR A 264 28.51 10.25 1.05
CA TYR A 264 29.07 9.80 2.32
C TYR A 264 30.05 10.83 2.88
N HIS A 265 31.08 11.21 2.12
CA HIS A 265 32.05 12.22 2.59
C HIS A 265 31.41 13.59 2.83
N LYS A 266 30.40 13.99 2.03
CA LYS A 266 29.67 15.24 2.29
C LYS A 266 28.93 15.20 3.63
N VAL A 267 28.25 14.10 3.94
CA VAL A 267 27.53 13.92 5.21
C VAL A 267 28.52 13.79 6.36
N GLN A 268 29.56 12.99 6.20
CA GLN A 268 30.62 12.79 7.20
C GLN A 268 31.32 14.12 7.54
N ASN A 269 31.72 14.92 6.54
CA ASN A 269 32.35 16.21 6.77
C ASN A 269 31.39 17.20 7.43
N LYS A 270 30.09 17.14 7.11
CA LYS A 270 29.07 17.94 7.79
C LYS A 270 28.90 17.53 9.27
N ALA A 271 28.95 16.23 9.56
CA ALA A 271 28.89 15.70 10.93
C ALA A 271 30.14 16.14 11.72
N LYS A 272 31.34 15.90 11.18
CA LYS A 272 32.62 16.35 11.77
C LYS A 272 32.65 17.85 12.05
N ARG A 273 32.13 18.68 11.14
CA ARG A 273 32.04 20.13 11.36
C ARG A 273 31.14 20.47 12.55
N LYS A 274 30.00 19.78 12.70
CA LYS A 274 29.11 19.99 13.85
C LYS A 274 29.74 19.50 15.16
N GLU A 275 30.43 18.36 15.12
CA GLU A 275 31.17 17.82 16.27
C GLU A 275 32.29 18.77 16.69
N PHE A 276 33.06 19.31 15.74
CA PHE A 276 34.09 20.31 16.00
C PHE A 276 33.53 21.56 16.67
N VAL A 277 32.39 22.08 16.22
CA VAL A 277 31.73 23.24 16.86
C VAL A 277 31.36 22.93 18.32
N LYS A 278 30.79 21.74 18.58
CA LYS A 278 30.44 21.32 19.94
C LYS A 278 31.68 21.15 20.83
N GLN A 279 32.72 20.48 20.32
CA GLN A 279 33.98 20.29 21.02
C GLN A 279 34.63 21.65 21.33
N PHE A 280 34.58 22.59 20.40
CA PHE A 280 35.06 23.95 20.62
C PHE A 280 34.26 24.67 21.72
N GLU A 281 32.92 24.57 21.72
CA GLU A 281 32.07 25.12 22.80
C GLU A 281 32.33 24.48 24.17
N GLU A 282 32.65 23.19 24.21
CA GLU A 282 33.03 22.46 25.43
C GLU A 282 34.42 22.89 25.91
N LEU A 283 35.42 22.97 25.02
CA LEU A 283 36.77 23.42 25.33
C LEU A 283 36.79 24.85 25.86
N VAL A 284 35.95 25.74 25.33
CA VAL A 284 35.80 27.11 25.86
C VAL A 284 35.33 27.10 27.33
N LYS A 285 34.55 26.09 27.75
CA LYS A 285 34.04 25.97 29.12
C LYS A 285 35.02 25.26 30.07
N THR A 286 35.74 24.25 29.60
CA THR A 286 36.64 23.46 30.43
C THR A 286 38.05 24.03 30.49
N ASP A 287 38.64 24.35 29.33
CA ASP A 287 40.05 24.67 29.17
C ASP A 287 40.24 25.85 28.19
N PRO A 288 40.19 27.10 28.68
CA PRO A 288 40.25 28.29 27.82
C PRO A 288 41.59 28.40 27.05
N ALA A 289 42.68 27.86 27.59
CA ALA A 289 43.99 27.84 26.91
C ALA A 289 43.98 26.96 25.64
N ALA A 290 43.37 25.77 25.70
CA ALA A 290 43.27 24.89 24.54
C ALA A 290 42.31 25.46 23.47
N ALA A 291 41.26 26.17 23.89
CA ALA A 291 40.37 26.88 22.99
C ALA A 291 41.09 28.01 22.22
N LEU A 292 42.01 28.73 22.87
CA LEU A 292 42.85 29.75 22.21
C LEU A 292 43.76 29.13 21.14
N GLU A 293 44.35 27.96 21.38
CA GLU A 293 45.16 27.28 20.37
C GLU A 293 44.36 26.85 19.13
N GLU A 294 43.10 26.39 19.31
CA GLU A 294 42.21 26.06 18.20
C GLU A 294 41.76 27.32 17.43
N LEU A 295 41.53 28.44 18.13
CA LEU A 295 41.32 29.74 17.50
C LEU A 295 42.54 30.15 16.64
N ASP A 296 43.76 30.02 17.17
CA ASP A 296 44.98 30.33 16.43
C ASP A 296 45.14 29.46 15.18
N LYS A 297 44.78 28.18 15.24
CA LYS A 297 44.75 27.30 14.06
C LYS A 297 43.77 27.81 13.00
N MET A 298 42.58 28.27 13.40
CA MET A 298 41.62 28.89 12.48
C MET A 298 42.14 30.21 11.90
N GLU A 299 42.84 31.04 12.69
CA GLU A 299 43.48 32.26 12.19
C GLU A 299 44.61 31.98 11.21
N ARG A 300 45.44 30.95 11.45
CA ARG A 300 46.45 30.49 10.49
C ARG A 300 45.81 30.04 9.17
N ALA A 301 44.72 29.27 9.23
CA ALA A 301 43.98 28.85 8.04
C ALA A 301 43.41 30.06 7.27
N ARG A 302 42.89 31.07 8.00
CA ARG A 302 42.44 32.34 7.43
C ARG A 302 43.57 33.12 6.75
N MET A 303 44.74 33.22 7.38
CA MET A 303 45.92 33.86 6.77
C MET A 303 46.32 33.12 5.49
N GLN A 304 46.39 31.79 5.51
CA GLN A 304 46.70 30.98 4.33
C GLN A 304 45.67 31.15 3.20
N GLU A 305 44.38 31.25 3.50
CA GLU A 305 43.35 31.52 2.50
C GLU A 305 43.49 32.92 1.88
N ARG A 306 43.78 33.95 2.70
CA ARG A 306 44.03 35.31 2.22
C ARG A 306 45.27 35.40 1.33
N MET A 307 46.33 34.68 1.68
CA MET A 307 47.56 34.64 0.89
C MET A 307 47.39 33.85 -0.41
N SER A 308 46.66 32.73 -0.38
CA SER A 308 46.52 31.86 -1.55
C SER A 308 45.39 32.23 -2.51
N LEU A 309 44.40 33.03 -2.06
CA LEU A 309 43.24 33.51 -2.84
C LEU A 309 42.47 32.38 -3.56
N LYS A 310 42.53 31.14 -3.04
CA LYS A 310 42.03 29.94 -3.73
C LYS A 310 40.51 29.95 -3.93
N HIS A 311 39.75 30.40 -2.94
CA HIS A 311 38.29 30.45 -3.01
C HIS A 311 37.77 31.81 -3.51
N GLN A 312 38.64 32.66 -4.05
CA GLN A 312 38.21 33.85 -4.79
C GLN A 312 37.72 33.48 -6.19
N ASN A 313 36.77 34.25 -6.73
CA ASN A 313 36.17 34.03 -8.05
C ASN A 313 37.12 34.36 -9.24
N SER A 314 38.45 34.39 -9.01
CA SER A 314 39.46 34.77 -10.02
C SER A 314 39.91 33.59 -10.91
N GLY A 315 39.76 32.36 -10.42
CA GLY A 315 40.21 31.15 -11.12
C GLY A 315 39.43 30.82 -12.40
N LYS A 316 40.06 30.06 -13.31
CA LYS A 316 39.44 29.60 -14.58
C LYS A 316 38.11 28.86 -14.36
N TRP A 317 38.03 28.03 -13.31
CA TRP A 317 36.81 27.31 -12.93
C TRP A 317 35.68 28.28 -12.56
N ALA A 318 35.99 29.28 -11.74
CA ALA A 318 35.02 30.22 -11.22
C ALA A 318 34.49 31.14 -12.35
N LYS A 319 35.38 31.61 -13.23
CA LYS A 319 35.02 32.32 -14.47
C LYS A 319 34.12 31.50 -15.39
N SER A 320 34.47 30.23 -15.63
CA SER A 320 33.66 29.32 -16.45
C SER A 320 32.27 29.09 -15.84
N LYS A 321 32.22 28.83 -14.52
CA LYS A 321 30.95 28.62 -13.81
C LYS A 321 30.11 29.89 -13.70
N ALA A 322 30.72 31.07 -13.64
CA ALA A 322 30.00 32.35 -13.68
C ALA A 322 29.27 32.56 -15.01
N ILE A 323 29.88 32.18 -16.13
CA ILE A 323 29.22 32.20 -17.45
C ILE A 323 28.04 31.22 -17.46
N MET A 324 28.26 30.00 -16.96
CA MET A 324 27.23 28.95 -16.91
C MET A 324 26.11 29.25 -15.91
N ALA A 325 26.36 29.98 -14.83
CA ALA A 325 25.39 30.28 -13.77
C ALA A 325 24.19 31.11 -14.25
N LYS A 326 24.31 31.77 -15.42
CA LYS A 326 23.19 32.43 -16.10
C LYS A 326 22.12 31.43 -16.54
N TYR A 327 22.54 30.24 -16.99
CA TYR A 327 21.66 29.25 -17.62
C TYR A 327 21.46 27.99 -16.76
N ASP A 328 22.40 27.66 -15.86
CA ASP A 328 22.37 26.46 -15.04
C ASP A 328 22.34 26.80 -13.54
N GLU A 329 21.30 26.34 -12.84
CA GLU A 329 21.15 26.49 -11.40
C GLU A 329 22.24 25.74 -10.62
N GLY A 330 22.70 24.60 -11.13
CA GLY A 330 23.78 23.83 -10.50
C GLY A 330 25.09 24.61 -10.49
N ALA A 331 25.39 25.30 -11.58
CA ALA A 331 26.53 26.21 -11.65
C ALA A 331 26.41 27.39 -10.68
N ARG A 332 25.20 27.95 -10.52
CA ARG A 332 24.92 29.04 -9.55
C ARG A 332 25.16 28.59 -8.11
N LYS A 333 24.60 27.43 -7.73
CA LYS A 333 24.79 26.83 -6.39
C LYS A 333 26.27 26.53 -6.11
N ALA A 334 27.02 26.04 -7.10
CA ALA A 334 28.45 25.77 -6.94
C ALA A 334 29.27 27.05 -6.75
N MET A 335 28.95 28.13 -7.47
CA MET A 335 29.58 29.44 -7.27
C MET A 335 29.28 29.99 -5.87
N GLN A 336 28.02 29.90 -5.43
CA GLN A 336 27.63 30.35 -4.09
C GLN A 336 28.37 29.57 -3.00
N GLN A 337 28.51 28.25 -3.13
CA GLN A 337 29.28 27.43 -2.19
C GLN A 337 30.75 27.84 -2.11
N GLN A 338 31.38 28.20 -3.24
CA GLN A 338 32.75 28.69 -3.22
C GLN A 338 32.87 30.02 -2.46
N LEU A 339 31.90 30.93 -2.64
CA LEU A 339 31.84 32.20 -1.93
C LEU A 339 31.55 32.02 -0.43
N GLU A 340 30.69 31.07 -0.06
CA GLU A 340 30.44 30.70 1.33
C GLU A 340 31.71 30.18 2.01
N VAL A 341 32.46 29.28 1.36
CA VAL A 341 33.74 28.79 1.88
C VAL A 341 34.75 29.95 2.04
N ASN A 342 34.79 30.89 1.09
CA ASN A 342 35.65 32.06 1.22
C ASN A 342 35.25 32.94 2.41
N LYS A 343 33.94 33.16 2.62
CA LYS A 343 33.43 33.90 3.78
C LYS A 343 33.78 33.19 5.09
N ASP A 344 33.52 31.89 5.19
CA ASP A 344 33.81 31.08 6.40
C ASP A 344 35.29 31.16 6.78
N LEU A 345 36.20 31.06 5.79
CA LEU A 345 37.65 31.11 6.03
C LEU A 345 38.18 32.52 6.29
N THR A 346 37.53 33.57 5.78
CA THR A 346 38.01 34.96 5.89
C THR A 346 37.30 35.77 6.97
N GLN A 347 36.20 35.28 7.54
CA GLN A 347 35.51 35.89 8.66
C GLN A 347 36.39 35.82 9.91
N LYS A 348 36.57 36.96 10.59
CA LYS A 348 37.19 36.97 11.92
C LYS A 348 36.13 36.49 12.90
N LEU A 349 36.43 35.49 13.71
CA LEU A 349 35.59 35.20 14.88
C LEU A 349 35.81 36.35 15.87
N VAL A 350 34.76 37.12 16.15
CA VAL A 350 34.79 38.12 17.22
C VAL A 350 34.60 37.36 18.51
N THR A 351 35.70 37.04 19.18
CA THR A 351 35.66 36.39 20.48
C THR A 351 35.43 37.46 21.54
N SER A 352 34.25 37.47 22.16
CA SER A 352 33.99 38.21 23.41
C SER A 352 34.56 37.44 24.62
N LEU A 353 35.77 36.90 24.46
CA LEU A 353 36.56 36.32 25.54
C LEU A 353 37.51 37.42 25.99
N SER A 354 36.96 38.36 26.75
CA SER A 354 37.67 39.44 27.44
C SER A 354 37.33 39.35 28.92
#